data_AF-A0A958QT62-F1
#
_entry.id   AF-A0A958QT62-F1
#
_cell.length_a   1.000
_cell.length_b   1.000
_cell.length_c   1.000
_cell.angle_alpha   90.00
_cell.angle_beta   90.00
_cell.angle_gamma   90.00
#
_symmetry.space_group_name_H-M   'P 1'
#
loop_
_entity.id
_entity.type
_entity.pdbx_description
1 polymer ?
#
loop_
_entity_poly.entity_id
_entity_poly.type
_entity_poly.pdbx_seq_one_letter_code
_entity_poly.pdbx_strand_id
1 'polypeptide(L)'
;MRILILSLLFIACTDKSKKIPDIAHYNSETTLMYNICNKIAHEPDAKLMNKIAASTQQARVISCTDFAGECSQYGQFLSLAIQLSQDHIITDLERKELDSSLTKLQQKIREGKSLLSIKSQ
;
A
#
# COMPACT_ATOMS: atom_id res chain seq x y z
N MET A 1 -14.29 40.01 -24.61
CA MET A 1 -13.89 39.50 -23.28
C MET A 1 -14.14 37.99 -23.21
N ARG A 2 -13.38 37.18 -23.97
CA ARG A 2 -13.62 35.73 -24.14
C ARG A 2 -12.33 34.91 -24.34
N ILE A 3 -11.17 35.42 -23.92
CA ILE A 3 -9.86 34.76 -24.12
C ILE A 3 -8.99 34.91 -22.86
N LEU A 4 -9.50 34.51 -21.69
CA LEU A 4 -8.69 34.56 -20.45
C LEU A 4 -8.91 33.39 -19.49
N ILE A 5 -9.55 32.31 -19.93
CA ILE A 5 -9.88 31.16 -19.05
C ILE A 5 -9.15 29.87 -19.47
N LEU A 6 -8.56 29.80 -20.68
CA LEU A 6 -7.86 28.59 -21.13
C LEU A 6 -6.41 28.43 -20.62
N SER A 7 -5.82 29.48 -20.03
CA SER A 7 -4.41 29.48 -19.62
C SER A 7 -4.16 28.82 -18.24
N LEU A 8 -5.22 28.48 -17.50
CA LEU A 8 -5.13 27.99 -16.12
C LEU A 8 -4.99 26.46 -15.99
N LEU A 9 -4.99 25.71 -17.10
CA LEU A 9 -4.87 24.24 -17.09
C LEU A 9 -3.43 23.71 -17.19
N PHE A 10 -2.41 24.59 -17.19
CA PHE A 10 -1.00 24.19 -17.39
C PHE A 10 -0.09 24.38 -16.17
N ILE A 11 -0.62 24.73 -14.99
CA ILE A 11 0.21 24.98 -13.82
C ILE A 11 0.07 23.83 -12.82
N ALA A 12 1.21 23.15 -12.64
CA ALA A 12 1.56 22.28 -11.52
C ALA A 12 1.29 20.77 -11.63
N CYS A 13 1.84 20.12 -12.67
CA CYS A 13 2.68 18.96 -12.38
C CYS A 13 4.00 19.47 -11.77
N THR A 14 3.96 19.97 -10.53
CA THR A 14 5.19 20.03 -9.74
C THR A 14 5.54 18.59 -9.46
N ASP A 15 6.59 18.09 -10.08
CA ASP A 15 7.29 16.89 -9.64
C ASP A 15 7.56 17.11 -8.15
N LYS A 16 6.71 16.52 -7.30
CA LYS A 16 6.97 16.45 -5.88
C LYS A 16 8.21 15.58 -5.83
N SER A 17 9.37 16.21 -5.74
CA SER A 17 10.61 15.60 -5.29
C SER A 17 10.21 14.73 -4.10
N LYS A 18 10.05 13.42 -4.34
CA LYS A 18 9.66 12.47 -3.31
C LYS A 18 10.84 12.52 -2.36
N LYS A 19 10.65 13.19 -1.23
CA LYS A 19 11.68 13.31 -0.20
C LYS A 19 12.18 11.89 0.07
N ILE A 20 13.47 11.67 -0.13
CA ILE A 20 14.07 10.37 0.13
C ILE A 20 13.78 10.05 1.61
N PRO A 21 13.07 8.96 1.91
CA PRO A 21 12.73 8.66 3.28
C PRO A 21 13.99 8.25 4.05
N ASP A 22 13.99 8.48 5.36
CA ASP A 22 15.02 7.93 6.23
C ASP A 22 15.01 6.39 6.12
N ILE A 23 16.20 5.77 5.96
CA ILE A 23 16.32 4.34 5.70
C ILE A 23 15.77 3.52 6.86
N ALA A 24 16.06 3.91 8.10
CA ALA A 24 15.62 3.17 9.29
C ALA A 24 14.11 3.26 9.43
N HIS A 25 13.54 4.45 9.24
CA HIS A 25 12.10 4.66 9.25
C HIS A 25 11.39 3.87 8.14
N TYR A 26 11.88 3.97 6.89
CA TYR A 26 11.33 3.23 5.75
C TYR A 26 11.35 1.71 5.98
N ASN A 27 12.45 1.18 6.50
CA ASN A 27 12.56 -0.24 6.81
C ASN A 27 11.60 -0.66 7.92
N SER A 28 11.41 0.17 8.94
CA SER A 28 10.45 -0.10 10.01
C SER A 28 9.02 -0.13 9.49
N GLU A 29 8.61 0.90 8.75
CA GLU A 29 7.25 1.01 8.21
C GLU A 29 6.94 -0.10 7.20
N THR A 30 7.83 -0.39 6.25
CA THR A 30 7.60 -1.44 5.24
C THR A 30 7.60 -2.84 5.84
N THR A 31 8.40 -3.10 6.87
CA THR A 31 8.34 -4.34 7.64
C THR A 31 6.98 -4.49 8.32
N LEU A 32 6.48 -3.41 8.93
CA LEU A 32 5.17 -3.41 9.57
C LEU A 32 4.03 -3.64 8.55
N MET A 33 4.08 -2.97 7.39
CA MET A 33 3.11 -3.17 6.29
C MET A 33 3.02 -4.65 5.91
N TYR A 34 4.18 -5.24 5.59
CA TYR A 34 4.25 -6.64 5.18
C TYR A 34 3.72 -7.57 6.27
N ASN A 35 4.11 -7.37 7.53
CA ASN A 35 3.67 -8.22 8.63
C ASN A 35 2.15 -8.14 8.86
N ILE A 36 1.55 -6.96 8.75
CA ILE A 36 0.10 -6.79 8.85
C ILE A 36 -0.60 -7.51 7.70
N CYS A 37 -0.18 -7.27 6.45
CA CYS A 37 -0.77 -7.94 5.29
C CYS A 37 -0.62 -9.46 5.35
N ASN A 38 0.55 -9.95 5.77
CA ASN A 38 0.80 -11.36 5.93
C ASN A 38 -0.10 -11.99 6.99
N LYS A 39 -0.32 -11.31 8.13
CA LYS A 39 -1.26 -11.78 9.15
C LYS A 39 -2.70 -11.82 8.62
N ILE A 40 -3.12 -10.82 7.86
CA ILE A 40 -4.46 -10.76 7.26
C ILE A 40 -4.64 -11.88 6.23
N ALA A 41 -3.69 -12.09 5.31
CA ALA A 41 -3.79 -13.12 4.27
C ALA A 41 -3.98 -14.54 4.84
N HIS A 42 -3.33 -14.81 5.97
CA HIS A 42 -3.32 -16.12 6.61
C HIS A 42 -4.31 -16.23 7.80
N GLU A 43 -5.18 -15.24 8.01
CA GLU A 43 -6.23 -15.33 9.02
C GLU A 43 -7.27 -16.39 8.57
N PRO A 44 -7.48 -17.47 9.34
CA PRO A 44 -8.47 -18.49 8.98
C PRO A 44 -9.91 -17.97 9.06
N ASP A 45 -10.23 -17.10 10.03
CA ASP A 45 -11.58 -16.56 10.22
C ASP A 45 -11.83 -15.34 9.31
N ALA A 46 -12.66 -15.51 8.29
CA ALA A 46 -13.00 -14.44 7.34
C ALA A 46 -13.66 -13.22 8.01
N LYS A 47 -14.46 -13.41 9.06
CA LYS A 47 -15.06 -12.28 9.78
C LYS A 47 -14.00 -11.50 10.55
N LEU A 48 -13.06 -12.19 11.18
CA LEU A 48 -11.93 -11.57 11.85
C LEU A 48 -11.00 -10.87 10.84
N MET A 49 -10.72 -11.51 9.70
CA MET A 49 -9.96 -10.95 8.58
C MET A 49 -10.54 -9.60 8.13
N ASN A 50 -11.86 -9.57 7.85
CA ASN A 50 -12.56 -8.35 7.44
C ASN A 50 -12.41 -7.24 8.47
N LYS A 51 -12.66 -7.56 9.75
CA LYS A 51 -12.55 -6.62 10.85
C LYS A 51 -11.14 -6.04 10.98
N ILE A 52 -10.11 -6.87 10.92
CA ILE A 52 -8.71 -6.43 11.03
C ILE A 52 -8.33 -5.56 9.84
N ALA A 53 -8.67 -5.97 8.62
CA ALA A 53 -8.36 -5.22 7.40
C ALA A 53 -9.05 -3.84 7.39
N ALA A 54 -10.34 -3.78 7.70
CA ALA A 54 -11.10 -2.53 7.79
C ALA A 54 -10.56 -1.61 8.90
N SER A 55 -10.27 -2.15 10.09
CA SER A 55 -9.72 -1.38 11.20
C SER A 55 -8.34 -0.82 10.86
N THR A 56 -7.51 -1.61 10.20
CA THR A 56 -6.17 -1.19 9.75
C THR A 56 -6.26 -0.06 8.74
N GLN A 57 -7.17 -0.17 7.76
CA GLN A 57 -7.38 0.85 6.74
C GLN A 57 -7.89 2.17 7.35
N GLN A 58 -8.81 2.10 8.31
CA GLN A 58 -9.37 3.29 8.98
C GLN A 58 -8.37 3.97 9.92
N ALA A 59 -7.63 3.19 10.71
CA ALA A 59 -6.70 3.72 11.70
C ALA A 59 -5.47 4.39 11.08
N ARG A 60 -5.24 4.24 9.76
CA ARG A 60 -4.03 4.70 9.07
C ARG A 60 -2.78 4.32 9.86
N VAL A 61 -2.71 3.04 10.25
CA VAL A 61 -1.69 2.47 11.16
C VAL A 61 -0.26 2.82 10.72
N ILE A 62 -0.06 3.09 9.43
CA ILE A 62 1.24 3.41 8.84
C ILE A 62 1.13 4.75 8.11
N SER A 63 2.02 5.69 8.45
CA SER A 63 2.11 7.01 7.83
C SER A 63 2.86 6.91 6.51
N CYS A 64 2.24 6.26 5.54
CA CYS A 64 2.92 5.81 4.34
C CYS A 64 3.30 6.97 3.40
N THR A 65 4.59 7.28 3.31
CA THR A 65 5.13 8.15 2.23
C THR A 65 5.50 7.29 1.05
N ASP A 66 4.68 7.30 0.01
CA ASP A 66 4.87 6.42 -1.15
C ASP A 66 6.18 6.74 -1.88
N PHE A 67 7.16 5.84 -1.78
CA PHE A 67 8.46 6.00 -2.42
C PHE A 67 8.54 5.21 -3.72
N ALA A 68 8.24 3.90 -3.68
CA ALA A 68 8.32 2.98 -4.83
C ALA A 68 6.98 2.29 -5.16
N GLY A 69 5.84 2.79 -4.66
CA GLY A 69 4.51 2.23 -4.92
C GLY A 69 4.03 1.25 -3.85
N GLU A 70 4.84 0.98 -2.82
CA GLU A 70 4.52 0.09 -1.70
C GLU A 70 3.29 0.57 -0.91
N CYS A 71 3.10 1.88 -0.77
CA CYS A 71 1.93 2.43 -0.07
C CYS A 71 0.64 2.19 -0.85
N SER A 72 0.70 2.40 -2.16
CA SER A 72 -0.42 2.12 -3.06
C SER A 72 -0.77 0.63 -3.03
N GLN A 73 0.24 -0.23 -3.13
CA GLN A 73 0.07 -1.68 -3.09
C GLN A 73 -0.46 -2.17 -1.73
N TYR A 74 -0.03 -1.56 -0.63
CA TYR A 74 -0.54 -1.83 0.71
C TYR A 74 -2.03 -1.48 0.83
N GLY A 75 -2.44 -0.30 0.33
CA GLY A 75 -3.84 0.10 0.29
C GLY A 75 -4.69 -0.84 -0.57
N GLN A 76 -4.20 -1.24 -1.75
CA GLN A 76 -4.87 -2.20 -2.62
C GLN A 76 -5.04 -3.57 -1.95
N PHE A 77 -4.02 -4.04 -1.24
CA PHE A 77 -4.12 -5.28 -0.47
C PHE A 77 -5.24 -5.20 0.57
N LEU A 78 -5.29 -4.12 1.36
CA LEU A 78 -6.32 -3.97 2.41
C LEU A 78 -7.73 -3.92 1.80
N SER A 79 -7.92 -3.19 0.71
CA SER A 79 -9.20 -3.15 0.01
C SER A 79 -9.62 -4.52 -0.53
N LEU A 80 -8.67 -5.27 -1.10
CA LEU A 80 -8.92 -6.64 -1.57
C LEU A 80 -9.32 -7.55 -0.41
N ALA A 81 -8.59 -7.51 0.70
CA ALA A 81 -8.92 -8.30 1.88
C ALA A 81 -10.30 -7.97 2.44
N ILE A 82 -10.70 -6.70 2.48
CA ILE A 82 -12.05 -6.28 2.89
C ILE A 82 -13.09 -6.85 1.93
N GLN A 83 -12.90 -6.70 0.63
CA GLN A 83 -13.83 -7.17 -0.40
C GLN A 83 -14.04 -8.69 -0.35
N LEU A 84 -12.95 -9.46 -0.32
CA LEU A 84 -13.01 -10.93 -0.35
C LEU A 84 -13.57 -11.54 0.94
N SER A 85 -13.58 -10.79 2.04
CA SER A 85 -14.05 -11.27 3.35
C SER A 85 -15.40 -10.69 3.78
N GLN A 86 -16.02 -9.86 2.93
CA GLN A 86 -17.27 -9.14 3.25
C GLN A 86 -18.42 -10.10 3.58
N ASP A 87 -18.49 -11.24 2.89
CA ASP A 87 -19.53 -12.25 3.04
C ASP A 87 -19.18 -13.30 4.11
N HIS A 88 -18.10 -13.07 4.85
CA HIS A 88 -17.59 -13.92 5.93
C HIS A 88 -17.25 -15.35 5.49
N ILE A 89 -17.02 -15.54 4.19
CA ILE A 89 -16.53 -16.78 3.58
C ILE A 89 -15.40 -16.36 2.65
N ILE A 90 -14.31 -17.13 2.64
CA ILE A 90 -13.21 -16.95 1.68
C ILE A 90 -12.83 -18.32 1.11
N THR A 91 -12.82 -18.41 -0.21
CA THR A 91 -12.44 -19.62 -0.95
C THR A 91 -10.92 -19.73 -1.08
N ASP A 92 -10.44 -20.93 -1.43
CA ASP A 92 -9.02 -21.15 -1.69
C ASP A 92 -8.49 -20.32 -2.87
N LEU A 93 -9.35 -20.02 -3.85
CA LEU A 93 -8.99 -19.16 -4.97
C LEU A 93 -8.76 -17.72 -4.52
N GLU A 94 -9.65 -17.21 -3.68
CA GLU A 94 -9.55 -15.86 -3.09
C GLU A 94 -8.36 -15.75 -2.13
N ARG A 95 -8.05 -16.81 -1.36
CA ARG A 95 -6.81 -16.86 -0.57
C ARG A 95 -5.57 -16.75 -1.45
N LYS A 96 -5.51 -17.48 -2.57
CA LYS A 96 -4.40 -17.36 -3.54
C LYS A 96 -4.29 -15.95 -4.13
N GLU A 97 -5.41 -15.26 -4.30
CA GLU A 97 -5.41 -13.87 -4.75
C GLU A 97 -4.78 -12.93 -3.72
N LEU A 98 -5.08 -13.12 -2.43
CA LEU A 98 -4.41 -12.41 -1.33
C LEU A 98 -2.91 -12.70 -1.29
N ASP A 99 -2.50 -13.96 -1.44
CA ASP A 99 -1.08 -14.33 -1.48
C ASP A 99 -0.35 -13.70 -2.67
N SER A 100 -1.01 -13.62 -3.83
CA SER A 100 -0.48 -12.91 -5.00
C SER A 100 -0.30 -11.42 -4.72
N SER A 101 -1.29 -10.80 -4.08
CA SER A 101 -1.24 -9.38 -3.69
C SER A 101 -0.13 -9.11 -2.66
N LEU A 102 0.05 -10.01 -1.69
CA LEU A 102 1.13 -9.95 -0.70
C LEU A 102 2.51 -10.04 -1.36
N THR A 103 2.66 -10.93 -2.36
CA THR A 103 3.90 -11.07 -3.13
C THR A 103 4.23 -9.79 -3.90
N LYS A 104 3.22 -9.13 -4.49
CA LYS A 104 3.38 -7.83 -5.16
C LYS A 104 3.83 -6.74 -4.18
N LEU A 105 3.25 -6.70 -2.97
CA LEU A 105 3.68 -5.78 -1.92
C LEU A 105 5.15 -6.01 -1.55
N GLN A 106 5.55 -7.26 -1.34
CA GLN A 106 6.93 -7.61 -1.04
C GLN A 106 7.89 -7.19 -2.15
N GLN A 107 7.48 -7.34 -3.41
CA GLN A 107 8.25 -6.85 -4.55
C GLN A 107 8.43 -5.33 -4.51
N LYS A 108 7.36 -4.55 -4.28
CA LYS A 108 7.45 -3.08 -4.15
C LYS A 108 8.36 -2.63 -3.01
N ILE A 109 8.28 -3.31 -1.86
CA ILE A 109 9.19 -3.05 -0.74
C ILE A 109 10.64 -3.30 -1.15
N ARG A 110 10.95 -4.40 -1.86
CA ARG A 110 12.30 -4.70 -2.34
C ARG A 110 12.80 -3.65 -3.34
N GLU A 111 11.96 -3.24 -4.29
CA GLU A 111 12.26 -2.17 -5.24
C GLU A 111 12.61 -0.87 -4.50
N GLY A 112 11.80 -0.46 -3.53
CA GLY A 112 12.07 0.74 -2.74
C GLY A 112 13.35 0.65 -1.89
N LYS A 113 13.64 -0.51 -1.27
CA LYS A 113 14.92 -0.72 -0.56
C LYS A 113 16.13 -0.59 -1.50
N SER A 114 16.03 -1.14 -2.70
CA SER A 114 17.09 -1.02 -3.71
C SER A 114 17.29 0.43 -4.14
N LEU A 115 16.21 1.15 -4.46
CA LEU A 115 16.26 2.57 -4.84
C LEU A 115 16.84 3.46 -3.72
N LEU A 116 16.48 3.19 -2.46
CA LEU A 116 17.05 3.88 -1.29
C LEU A 116 18.55 3.66 -1.18
N SER A 117 19.03 2.43 -1.38
CA SER A 117 20.46 2.11 -1.28
C SER A 117 21.31 2.86 -2.32
N ILE A 118 20.76 3.06 -3.54
CA ILE A 118 21.42 3.80 -4.62
C ILE A 118 21.39 5.31 -4.36
N LYS A 119 20.26 5.85 -3.90
CA LYS A 119 20.08 7.30 -3.70
C LYS A 119 20.72 7.85 -2.42
N SER A 120 21.20 6.97 -1.54
CA SER A 120 21.85 7.35 -0.27
C SER A 120 23.38 7.34 -0.36
N GLN A 121 23.93 7.06 -1.54
CA GLN A 121 25.35 7.21 -1.89
C GLN A 121 25.58 8.58 -2.54
#